data_AF-A0A954B320-F1
#
_entry.id   AF-A0A954B320-F1
#
_cell.length_a   1.000
_cell.length_b   1.000
_cell.length_c   1.000
_cell.angle_alpha   90.00
_cell.angle_beta   90.00
_cell.angle_gamma   90.00
#
_symmetry.space_group_name_H-M   'P 1'
#
loop_
_entity.id
_entity.type
_entity.pdbx_description
1 polymer ?
#
loop_
_entity_poly.entity_id
_entity_poly.type
_entity_poly.pdbx_seq_one_letter_code
_entity_poly.pdbx_strand_id
1 'polypeptide(L)' 'MSYDVVIIGGGPGGYNCAIRAGQLGLKTAIIESRGKLGGTCLNV' A
#
# COMPACT_ATOMS: atom_id res chain seq x y z
N MET A 1 16.73 7.31 -4.50
CA MET A 1 16.23 6.49 -3.38
C MET A 1 15.51 5.30 -3.98
N SER A 2 15.99 4.07 -3.79
CA SER A 2 15.39 2.85 -4.34
C SER A 2 14.33 2.26 -3.41
N TYR A 3 13.34 1.59 -3.98
CA TYR A 3 12.35 0.76 -3.30
C TYR A 3 12.38 -0.63 -3.92
N ASP A 4 12.12 -1.66 -3.12
CA ASP A 4 12.07 -3.04 -3.60
C ASP A 4 10.69 -3.36 -4.17
N VAL A 5 9.63 -2.75 -3.61
CA VAL A 5 8.24 -2.93 -4.03
C VAL A 5 7.52 -1.58 -4.01
N VAL A 6 6.76 -1.31 -5.08
CA VAL A 6 5.87 -0.16 -5.18
C VAL A 6 4.45 -0.65 -5.46
N ILE A 7 3.50 -0.24 -4.63
CA ILE A 7 2.09 -0.64 -4.71
C ILE A 7 1.26 0.59 -5.10
N ILE A 8 0.46 0.46 -6.16
CA ILE A 8 -0.43 1.53 -6.63
C ILE A 8 -1.86 1.18 -6.20
N GLY A 9 -2.43 2.00 -5.33
CA GLY A 9 -3.74 1.80 -4.70
C GLY A 9 -3.61 1.34 -3.24
N GLY A 10 -4.25 2.07 -2.34
CA GLY A 10 -4.29 1.85 -0.89
C GLY A 10 -5.53 1.13 -0.40
N GLY A 11 -6.23 0.38 -1.26
CA GLY A 11 -7.40 -0.43 -0.90
C GLY A 11 -7.07 -1.66 -0.06
N PRO A 12 -8.07 -2.52 0.26
CA PRO A 12 -7.88 -3.70 1.11
C PRO A 12 -6.75 -4.63 0.65
N GLY A 13 -6.61 -4.82 -0.66
CA GLY A 13 -5.46 -5.58 -1.21
C GLY A 13 -4.14 -4.83 -1.08
N GLY A 14 -4.15 -3.52 -1.39
CA GLY A 14 -2.94 -2.71 -1.48
C GLY A 14 -2.26 -2.46 -0.14
N TYR A 15 -2.99 -1.98 0.87
CA TYR A 15 -2.37 -1.68 2.16
C TYR A 15 -1.95 -2.96 2.91
N ASN A 16 -2.70 -4.06 2.80
CA ASN A 16 -2.29 -5.35 3.38
C ASN A 16 -1.05 -5.91 2.68
N CYS A 17 -0.96 -5.80 1.35
CA CYS A 17 0.24 -6.16 0.60
C CYS A 17 1.45 -5.34 1.07
N ALA A 18 1.28 -4.03 1.28
CA ALA A 18 2.34 -3.16 1.76
C ALA A 18 2.83 -3.54 3.16
N ILE A 19 1.90 -3.84 4.07
CA ILE A 19 2.23 -4.32 5.42
C ILE A 19 3.01 -5.63 5.33
N ARG A 20 2.55 -6.59 4.51
CA ARG A 20 3.20 -7.89 4.38
C ARG A 20 4.59 -7.77 3.75
N ALA A 21 4.76 -6.91 2.74
CA ALA A 21 6.05 -6.64 2.13
C ALA A 21 7.04 -6.01 3.14
N GLY A 22 6.57 -5.07 3.97
CA GLY A 22 7.37 -4.50 5.06
C GLY A 22 7.77 -5.55 6.11
N GLN A 23 6.87 -6.47 6.47
CA GLN A 23 7.17 -7.59 7.38
C GLN A 23 8.23 -8.56 6.83
N LEU A 24 8.32 -8.69 5.51
CA LEU A 24 9.34 -9.48 4.83
C LEU A 24 10.67 -8.73 4.68
N GLY A 25 10.78 -7.51 5.20
CA GLY A 25 11.99 -6.69 5.16
C GLY A 25 12.17 -5.89 3.86
N LEU A 26 11.16 -5.86 2.98
CA LEU A 26 11.23 -5.13 1.72
C LEU A 26 10.96 -3.65 1.94
N LYS A 27 11.81 -2.79 1.37
CA LYS A 27 11.58 -1.36 1.37
C LYS A 27 10.44 -1.03 0.42
N THR A 28 9.26 -0.82 1.01
CA THR A 28 7.98 -0.75 0.28
C THR A 28 7.45 0.67 0.22
N ALA A 29 6.96 1.08 -0.95
CA ALA A 29 6.17 2.31 -1.12
C ALA A 29 4.72 1.97 -1.51
N ILE A 30 3.77 2.75 -1.01
CA ILE A 30 2.37 2.70 -1.42
C ILE A 30 1.92 4.08 -1.91
N ILE A 31 1.25 4.13 -3.06
CA ILE A 31 0.73 5.36 -3.63
C ILE A 31 -0.79 5.27 -3.72
N GLU A 32 -1.46 6.23 -3.08
CA GLU A 32 -2.93 6.35 -3.06
C GLU A 32 -3.32 7.78 -3.41
N SER A 33 -4.25 7.94 -4.35
CA SER A 33 -4.67 9.25 -4.84
C SER A 33 -5.76 9.91 -3.98
N ARG A 34 -6.52 9.12 -3.23
CA ARG A 34 -7.64 9.60 -2.39
C ARG A 34 -7.21 10.18 -1.04
N GLY A 35 -5.91 10.18 -0.73
CA GLY A 35 -5.36 10.74 0.51
C GLY A 35 -5.69 9.96 1.79
N LYS A 36 -6.47 8.87 1.71
CA LYS A 36 -6.79 7.95 2.81
C LYS A 36 -6.62 6.51 2.35
N LEU A 37 -6.04 5.67 3.21
CA LEU A 37 -5.99 4.22 2.99
C LEU A 37 -7.36 3.58 3.21
N GLY A 38 -7.52 2.36 2.70
CA GLY A 38 -8.75 1.56 2.78
C GLY A 38 -9.55 1.51 1.48
N GLY A 39 -9.28 2.40 0.52
CA GLY A 39 -9.92 2.40 -0.80
C GLY A 39 -11.45 2.48 -0.73
N THR A 40 -12.12 1.99 -1.77
CA THR A 40 -13.60 1.97 -1.85
C THR A 40 -14.24 1.20 -0.71
N CYS A 41 -13.65 0.08 -0.30
CA CYS A 41 -14.24 -0.83 0.71
C CYS A 41 -14.43 -0.16 2.08
N LEU A 42 -13.56 0.78 2.45
CA LEU A 42 -13.60 1.43 3.77
C LEU A 42 -14.18 2.85 3.72
N ASN A 43 -14.05 3.54 2.59
CA ASN A 43 -14.29 4.98 2.50
C ASN A 43 -15.51 5.35 1.64
N VAL A 44 -16.36 4.38 1.28
CA VAL A 44 -17.68 4.58 0.66
C VAL A 44 -18.72 4.01 1.59
#